data_AF-A0A8T4U0T0-F1
#
_entry.id   AF-A0A8T4U0T0-F1
#
_cell.length_a   1.000
_cell.length_b   1.000
_cell.length_c   1.000
_cell.angle_alpha   90.00
_cell.angle_beta   90.00
_cell.angle_gamma   90.00
#
_symmetry.space_group_name_H-M   'P 1'
#
loop_
_entity.id
_entity.type
_entity.pdbx_description
1 polymer ?
#
loop_
_entity_poly.entity_id
_entity_poly.type
_entity_poly.pdbx_seq_one_letter_code
_entity_poly.pdbx_strand_id
1 'polypeptide(L)' 'MATKTISITQEAYDRLKMRKENNESFSEVINRITNKVNILDFAGILSNEEANILEKNIKNSRLRSRMRLDKIRGMLK' A
#
# COMPACT_ATOMS: atom_id res chain seq x y z
N MET A 1 26.62 -9.48 9.92
CA MET A 1 25.78 -9.50 8.72
C MET A 1 26.67 -9.80 7.52
N ALA A 2 26.30 -10.76 6.68
CA ALA A 2 27.03 -10.97 5.43
C ALA A 2 26.64 -9.85 4.46
N THR A 3 27.63 -9.17 3.89
CA THR A 3 27.41 -8.18 2.83
C THR A 3 27.63 -8.83 1.46
N LYS A 4 26.79 -8.47 0.50
CA LYS A 4 26.98 -8.81 -0.91
C LYS A 4 26.95 -7.52 -1.71
N THR A 5 27.92 -7.38 -2.61
CA THR A 5 28.00 -6.23 -3.52
C THR A 5 27.31 -6.59 -4.83
N ILE A 6 26.40 -5.75 -5.28
CA ILE A 6 25.76 -5.85 -6.59
C ILE A 6 26.04 -4.59 -7.40
N SER A 7 26.24 -4.73 -8.71
CA SER A 7 26.30 -3.60 -9.62
C SER A 7 24.89 -3.31 -10.15
N ILE A 8 24.49 -2.05 -10.15
CA ILE A 8 23.22 -1.58 -10.68
C ILE A 8 23.46 -0.42 -11.64
N THR A 9 22.50 -0.18 -12.54
CA THR A 9 22.57 0.99 -13.42
C THR A 9 22.47 2.28 -12.61
N GLN A 10 23.01 3.37 -13.14
CA GLN A 10 22.90 4.69 -12.53
C GLN A 10 21.43 5.08 -12.29
N GLU A 11 20.58 4.81 -13.28
CA GLU A 11 19.14 5.04 -13.16
C GLU A 11 18.50 4.26 -12.00
N ALA A 12 18.88 2.99 -11.79
CA ALA A 12 18.38 2.20 -10.68
C ALA A 12 18.84 2.75 -9.32
N TYR A 13 20.08 3.24 -9.24
CA TYR A 13 20.60 3.90 -8.05
C TYR A 13 19.80 5.17 -7.72
N ASP A 14 19.54 6.02 -8.71
CA ASP A 14 18.81 7.27 -8.52
C ASP A 14 17.37 7.02 -8.06
N ARG A 15 16.71 6.01 -8.65
CA ARG A 15 15.37 5.56 -8.21
C ARG A 15 15.37 5.09 -6.75
N LEU A 16 16.40 4.35 -6.32
CA LEU A 16 16.53 3.93 -4.92
C LEU A 16 16.76 5.14 -4.00
N LYS A 17 17.63 6.06 -4.40
CA LYS A 17 17.93 7.28 -3.64
C LYS A 17 16.70 8.15 -3.44
N MET A 18 15.85 8.30 -4.46
CA MET A 18 14.60 9.07 -4.35
C MET A 18 13.57 8.43 -3.41
N ARG A 19 13.60 7.11 -3.22
CA ARG A 19 12.64 6.39 -2.35
C ARG A 19 13.11 6.23 -0.91
N LYS A 20 14.37 6.56 -0.62
CA LYS A 20 14.98 6.45 0.71
C LYS A 20 14.34 7.47 1.65
N GLU A 21 13.84 7.00 2.77
CA GLU A 21 13.32 7.86 3.85
C GLU A 21 14.47 8.36 4.75
N ASN A 22 14.21 9.38 5.57
CA ASN A 22 15.22 9.94 6.47
C ASN A 22 15.74 8.86 7.42
N ASN A 23 17.07 8.72 7.51
CA ASN A 23 17.79 7.70 8.28
C ASN A 23 17.69 6.23 7.77
N GLU A 24 17.02 5.94 6.66
CA GLU A 24 16.90 4.57 6.12
C GLU A 24 18.15 4.14 5.33
N SER A 25 18.65 2.91 5.44
CA SER A 25 19.74 2.38 4.62
C SER A 25 19.27 1.89 3.24
N PHE A 26 20.17 1.75 2.26
CA PHE A 26 19.78 1.19 0.95
C PHE A 26 19.29 -0.26 1.06
N SER A 27 19.85 -1.04 1.97
CA SER A 27 19.38 -2.40 2.25
C SER A 27 17.95 -2.41 2.78
N GLU A 28 17.59 -1.46 3.65
CA GLU A 28 16.23 -1.30 4.18
C GLU A 28 15.25 -0.88 3.10
N VAL A 29 15.61 0.09 2.24
CA VAL A 29 14.79 0.49 1.09
C VAL A 29 14.49 -0.70 0.18
N ILE A 30 15.53 -1.48 -0.16
CA ILE A 30 15.38 -2.67 -1.00
C ILE A 30 14.43 -3.64 -0.33
N ASN A 31 14.70 -3.99 0.93
CA ASN A 31 13.86 -4.92 1.68
C ASN A 31 12.41 -4.44 1.73
N ARG A 32 12.15 -3.18 2.05
CA ARG A 32 10.80 -2.59 2.11
C ARG A 32 10.06 -2.67 0.77
N ILE A 33 10.73 -2.35 -0.34
CA ILE A 33 10.13 -2.40 -1.69
C ILE A 33 9.90 -3.85 -2.13
N THR A 34 10.84 -4.75 -1.82
CA THR A 34 10.76 -6.16 -2.24
C THR A 34 9.96 -7.01 -1.27
N ASN A 35 9.58 -6.47 -0.11
CA ASN A 35 8.84 -7.21 0.89
C ASN A 35 7.46 -7.54 0.30
N LYS A 36 7.28 -8.81 -0.07
CA LYS A 36 5.96 -9.32 -0.44
C LYS A 36 5.19 -9.47 0.86
N VAL A 37 4.43 -8.44 1.21
CA VAL A 37 3.45 -8.52 2.29
C VAL A 37 2.43 -9.58 1.88
N ASN A 38 2.49 -10.76 2.49
CA ASN A 38 1.51 -11.79 2.22
C ASN A 38 0.24 -11.41 2.98
N ILE A 39 -0.88 -11.27 2.28
CA ILE A 39 -2.16 -10.90 2.89
C ILE A 39 -2.58 -11.90 3.97
N LEU A 40 -2.12 -13.15 3.85
CA LEU A 40 -2.38 -14.22 4.82
C LEU A 40 -1.64 -14.01 6.14
N ASP A 41 -0.55 -13.24 6.16
CA ASP A 41 0.16 -12.91 7.41
C ASP A 41 -0.70 -12.03 8.33
N PHE A 42 -1.78 -11.43 7.80
CA PHE A 42 -2.74 -10.62 8.55
C PHE A 42 -4.02 -11.38 8.92
N ALA A 43 -4.13 -12.66 8.53
CA ALA A 43 -5.29 -13.48 8.86
C ALA A 43 -5.37 -13.69 10.38
N GLY A 44 -6.54 -13.40 10.96
CA GLY A 44 -6.79 -13.56 12.39
C GLY A 44 -6.41 -12.37 13.28
N ILE A 45 -5.89 -11.27 12.71
CA ILE A 45 -5.63 -10.03 13.48
C ILE A 45 -6.93 -9.36 13.94
N LEU A 46 -7.99 -9.44 13.15
CA LEU A 46 -9.29 -8.85 13.48
C LEU A 46 -10.20 -9.91 14.09
N SER A 47 -10.87 -9.55 15.19
CA SER A 47 -12.02 -10.31 15.66
C SER A 47 -13.14 -10.28 14.62
N ASN A 48 -14.07 -11.25 14.69
CA ASN A 48 -15.23 -11.29 13.79
C ASN A 48 -16.06 -10.00 13.87
N GLU A 49 -16.17 -9.39 15.05
CA GLU A 49 -16.91 -8.14 15.24
C GLU A 49 -16.22 -6.96 14.56
N GLU A 50 -14.90 -6.80 14.76
CA GLU A 50 -14.11 -5.75 14.10
C GLU A 50 -14.12 -5.91 12.58
N ALA A 51 -14.01 -7.15 12.09
CA ALA A 51 -14.11 -7.46 10.66
C ALA A 51 -15.47 -7.05 10.08
N ASN A 52 -16.56 -7.36 10.77
CA ASN A 52 -17.92 -6.98 10.35
C ASN A 52 -18.10 -5.45 10.33
N ILE A 53 -17.59 -4.74 11.34
CA ILE A 53 -17.63 -3.27 11.40
C ILE A 53 -16.86 -2.67 10.24
N LEU A 54 -15.64 -3.16 9.99
CA LEU A 54 -14.80 -2.72 8.88
C LEU A 54 -15.49 -2.95 7.53
N GLU A 55 -16.08 -4.13 7.32
CA GLU A 55 -16.80 -4.46 6.10
C GLU A 55 -17.99 -3.53 5.87
N LYS A 56 -18.78 -3.26 6.92
CA LYS A 56 -19.91 -2.33 6.87
C LYS A 56 -19.47 -0.91 6.51
N ASN A 57 -18.36 -0.44 7.08
CA ASN A 57 -17.82 0.88 6.78
C ASN A 57 -17.34 1.00 5.32
N ILE A 58 -16.67 -0.02 4.80
CA ILE A 58 -16.24 -0.07 3.40
C ILE A 58 -17.46 -0.06 2.46
N LYS A 59 -18.48 -0.88 2.73
CA LYS A 59 -19.73 -0.92 1.96
C LYS A 59 -20.41 0.46 1.93
N ASN A 60 -20.54 1.10 3.07
CA ASN A 60 -21.14 2.43 3.18
C ASN A 60 -20.34 3.49 2.41
N SER A 61 -19.00 3.44 2.48
CA SER A 61 -18.14 4.38 1.75
C SER A 61 -18.28 4.22 0.24
N ARG A 62 -18.32 2.98 -0.26
CA ARG A 62 -18.55 2.66 -1.67
C ARG A 62 -19.91 3.12 -2.16
N LEU A 63 -20.96 2.92 -1.35
CA LEU A 63 -22.31 3.39 -1.65
C LEU A 63 -22.34 4.92 -1.80
N ARG A 64 -21.79 5.65 -0.81
CA ARG A 64 -21.71 7.12 -0.86
C ARG A 64 -20.95 7.63 -2.08
N SER A 65 -19.86 6.95 -2.44
CA SER A 65 -19.07 7.30 -3.63
C SER A 65 -19.87 7.12 -4.92
N ARG A 66 -20.61 6.00 -5.05
CA ARG A 66 -21.51 5.75 -6.20
C ARG A 66 -22.63 6.80 -6.28
N MET A 67 -23.32 7.07 -5.17
CA MET A 67 -24.37 8.09 -5.13
C MET A 67 -23.85 9.48 -5.56
N ARG A 68 -22.63 9.83 -5.14
CA ARG A 68 -22.00 11.09 -5.56
C ARG A 68 -21.74 11.12 -7.07
N LEU A 69 -21.24 10.03 -7.64
CA LEU A 69 -21.01 9.91 -9.09
C LEU A 69 -22.33 9.99 -9.88
N ASP A 70 -23.37 9.29 -9.42
CA ASP A 70 -24.69 9.32 -10.06
C ASP A 70 -25.29 10.73 -10.05
N LYS A 71 -25.14 11.46 -8.93
CA LYS A 71 -25.57 12.86 -8.83
C LYS A 71 -24.84 13.76 -9.82
N ILE A 72 -23.50 13.64 -9.92
CA ILE A 72 -22.70 14.40 -10.89
C ILE A 72 -23.12 14.06 -12.32
N ARG A 73 -23.31 12.77 -12.62
CA ARG A 73 -23.74 12.30 -13.94
C ARG A 73 -25.13 12.85 -14.33
N GLY A 74 -26.03 12.99 -13.37
CA GLY A 74 -27.34 13.61 -13.57
C GLY A 74 -27.29 15.12 -13.81
N MET A 75 -26.27 15.82 -13.30
CA MET A 75 -26.08 17.26 -13.51
C MET A 75 -25.44 17.61 -14.87
N LEU A 76 -24.80 16.64 -15.53
CA LEU A 76 -24.14 16.80 -16.83
C LEU A 76 -25.04 16.41 -18.02
N LYS A 77 -26.30 16.06 -17.76
CA LYS A 77 -27.35 15.83 -18.75
C LYS A 77 -28.29 17.01 -18.79
#